data_AF-A0A1I3RG84-F1
#
_entry.id   AF-A0A1I3RG84-F1
#
_cell.length_a   1.000
_cell.length_b   1.000
_cell.length_c   1.000
_cell.angle_alpha   90.00
_cell.angle_beta   90.00
_cell.angle_gamma   90.00
#
_symmetry.space_group_name_H-M   'P 1'
#
loop_
_entity.id
_entity.type
_entity.pdbx_description
1 polymer ?
#
loop_
_entity_poly.entity_id
_entity_poly.type
_entity_poly.pdbx_seq_one_letter_code
_entity_poly.pdbx_strand_id
1 'polypeptide(L)' 'MAIHGGSFSIGDGTRRLEFGCMMSINPDAHSIPELDHMHWGVEMTRKGGVPGDRILNAMTLPEITRYLRHKRRSLTRAA' A
#
# COMPACT_ATOMS: atom_id res chain seq x y z
N MET A 1 -4.91 2.24 -1.82
CA MET A 1 -4.85 3.04 -0.58
C MET A 1 -3.39 3.31 -0.23
N ALA A 2 -2.94 4.56 -0.07
CA ALA A 2 -1.58 4.82 0.43
C ALA A 2 -1.61 4.97 1.95
N ILE A 3 -0.60 4.43 2.64
CA ILE A 3 -0.55 4.40 4.09
C ILE A 3 0.32 5.53 4.66
N HIS A 4 -0.19 6.76 4.58
CA HIS A 4 0.21 7.89 5.43
C HIS A 4 -0.93 8.93 5.49
N GLY A 5 -1.47 9.19 6.68
CA GLY A 5 -2.13 10.43 7.11
C GLY A 5 -3.32 11.04 6.36
N GLY A 6 -3.75 10.59 5.18
CA GLY A 6 -4.88 11.21 4.47
C GLY A 6 -5.27 10.52 3.17
N SER A 7 -6.56 10.53 2.84
CA SER A 7 -7.17 9.97 1.63
C SER A 7 -7.07 10.96 0.45
N PHE A 8 -6.50 10.56 -0.70
CA PHE A 8 -6.51 11.37 -1.94
C PHE A 8 -6.26 10.51 -3.19
N SER A 9 -6.81 10.97 -4.33
CA SER A 9 -7.09 10.22 -5.57
C SER A 9 -5.91 10.04 -6.56
N ILE A 10 -6.01 8.91 -7.29
CA ILE A 10 -5.28 8.26 -8.41
C ILE A 10 -4.29 9.04 -9.33
N GLY A 11 -4.14 10.36 -9.22
CA GLY A 11 -3.20 11.16 -10.05
C GLY A 11 -1.81 11.42 -9.45
N ASP A 12 -1.55 11.00 -8.20
CA ASP A 12 -0.44 11.49 -7.36
C ASP A 12 0.63 10.44 -6.99
N GLY A 13 0.62 9.28 -7.65
CA GLY A 13 1.36 8.08 -7.22
C GLY A 13 2.85 8.31 -6.93
N THR A 14 3.54 9.11 -7.75
CA THR A 14 4.96 9.45 -7.58
C THR A 14 5.21 10.47 -6.47
N ARG A 15 4.32 11.47 -6.32
CA ARG A 15 4.44 12.52 -5.30
C ARG A 15 4.37 11.96 -3.87
N ARG A 16 3.65 10.86 -3.67
CA ARG A 16 3.57 10.17 -2.37
C ARG A 16 4.88 9.46 -1.99
N LEU A 17 5.63 9.00 -2.98
CA LEU A 17 6.94 8.37 -2.77
C LEU A 17 7.97 9.39 -2.27
N GLU A 18 7.87 10.64 -2.71
CA GLU A 18 8.70 11.76 -2.24
C GLU A 18 8.53 11.99 -0.72
N PHE A 19 7.33 11.76 -0.19
CA PHE A 19 7.03 11.85 1.24
C PHE A 19 7.28 10.53 2.01
N GLY A 20 7.94 9.54 1.38
CA GLY A 20 8.27 8.26 2.01
C GLY A 20 7.06 7.36 2.28
N CYS A 21 5.91 7.62 1.63
CA CYS A 21 4.72 6.81 1.82
C CYS A 21 4.89 5.42 1.19
N MET A 22 4.26 4.43 1.82
CA MET A 22 4.10 3.10 1.26
C MET A 22 2.69 2.96 0.66
N MET A 23 2.55 2.18 -0.39
CA MET A 23 1.28 1.94 -1.08
C MET A 23 0.72 0.55 -0.76
N SER A 24 -0.59 0.46 -0.63
CA SER A 24 -1.34 -0.80 -0.52
C SER A 24 -2.41 -0.88 -1.62
N ILE A 25 -2.47 -2.01 -2.28
CA ILE A 25 -3.46 -2.36 -3.28
C ILE A 25 -4.57 -3.16 -2.57
N ASN A 26 -5.81 -2.68 -2.67
CA ASN A 26 -6.98 -3.27 -2.04
C ASN A 26 -8.19 -2.99 -2.96
N PRO A 27 -8.94 -4.00 -3.43
CA PRO A 27 -10.10 -3.81 -4.29
C PRO A 27 -11.34 -3.40 -3.49
N ASP A 28 -11.25 -3.40 -2.15
CA ASP A 28 -12.37 -3.18 -1.23
C ASP A 28 -13.52 -4.16 -1.51
N ALA A 29 -13.15 -5.44 -1.61
CA ALA A 29 -14.05 -6.52 -1.97
C ALA A 29 -15.10 -6.78 -0.88
N HIS A 30 -16.37 -6.75 -1.28
CA HIS A 30 -17.53 -7.13 -0.49
C HIS A 30 -18.02 -8.55 -0.81
N SER A 31 -17.37 -9.21 -1.78
CA SER A 31 -17.61 -10.61 -2.14
C SER A 31 -16.30 -11.29 -2.59
N ILE A 32 -16.24 -12.63 -2.55
CA ILE A 32 -15.06 -13.38 -2.99
C ILE A 32 -14.67 -13.06 -4.45
N PRO A 33 -15.62 -13.00 -5.42
CA PRO A 33 -15.27 -12.67 -6.81
C PRO A 33 -14.63 -11.29 -6.98
N GLU A 34 -14.95 -10.32 -6.12
CA GLU A 34 -14.36 -8.98 -6.21
C GLU A 34 -12.87 -8.95 -5.84
N LEU A 35 -12.34 -10.00 -5.20
CA LEU A 35 -10.88 -10.12 -5.00
C LEU A 35 -10.13 -10.19 -6.33
N ASP A 36 -10.77 -10.68 -7.40
CA ASP A 36 -10.18 -10.73 -8.73
C ASP A 36 -9.86 -9.33 -9.25
N HIS A 37 -10.55 -8.28 -8.80
CA HIS A 37 -10.26 -6.89 -9.19
C HIS A 37 -8.89 -6.37 -8.72
N MET A 38 -8.16 -7.11 -7.87
CA MET A 38 -6.79 -6.78 -7.46
C MET A 38 -5.84 -6.52 -8.63
N HIS A 39 -6.01 -7.24 -9.75
CA HIS A 39 -5.12 -7.08 -10.91
C HIS A 39 -5.17 -5.67 -11.49
N TRP A 40 -6.33 -5.00 -11.49
CA TRP A 40 -6.43 -3.61 -11.92
C TRP A 40 -5.60 -2.68 -11.04
N GLY A 41 -5.54 -2.94 -9.75
CA GLY A 41 -4.68 -2.18 -8.83
C GLY A 41 -3.19 -2.34 -9.17
N VAL A 42 -2.77 -3.54 -9.58
CA VAL A 42 -1.39 -3.80 -10.05
C VAL A 42 -1.10 -3.01 -11.32
N GLU A 43 -1.98 -3.08 -12.32
CA GLU A 43 -1.83 -2.33 -13.58
C GLU A 43 -1.76 -0.82 -13.34
N MET A 44 -2.57 -0.30 -12.43
CA MET A 44 -2.53 1.12 -12.05
C MET A 44 -1.20 1.50 -11.38
N THR A 45 -0.63 0.66 -10.51
CA THR A 45 0.68 0.93 -9.91
C THR A 45 1.82 0.89 -10.93
N ARG A 46 1.77 -0.02 -11.90
CA ARG A 46 2.74 -0.07 -13.01
C ARG A 46 2.66 1.16 -13.89
N LYS A 47 1.44 1.56 -14.28
CA LYS A 47 1.20 2.80 -15.04
C LYS A 47 1.70 4.03 -14.31
N GLY A 48 1.57 4.05 -12.98
CA GLY A 48 2.05 5.14 -12.12
C GLY A 48 3.56 5.11 -11.84
N GLY A 49 4.32 4.14 -12.37
CA GLY A 49 5.76 4.02 -12.14
C GLY A 49 6.15 3.75 -10.68
N VAL A 50 5.26 3.15 -9.89
CA VAL A 50 5.52 2.86 -8.48
C VAL A 50 6.44 1.64 -8.39
N PRO A 51 7.65 1.75 -7.79
CA PRO A 51 8.54 0.62 -7.65
C PRO A 51 7.99 -0.38 -6.62
N GLY A 52 8.25 -1.67 -6.83
CA GLY A 52 7.70 -2.75 -6.01
C GLY A 52 8.08 -2.66 -4.53
N ASP A 53 9.26 -2.13 -4.22
CA ASP A 53 9.73 -1.90 -2.84
C ASP A 53 8.92 -0.81 -2.09
N ARG A 54 8.07 -0.06 -2.79
CA ARG A 54 7.12 0.91 -2.23
C ARG A 54 5.69 0.36 -2.14
N ILE A 55 5.48 -0.92 -2.44
CA ILE A 55 4.17 -1.57 -2.42
C ILE A 55 4.16 -2.66 -1.35
N LEU A 56 3.28 -2.54 -0.35
CA LEU A 56 3.15 -3.52 0.73
C LEU A 56 2.79 -4.91 0.21
N ASN A 57 1.92 -4.99 -0.80
CA ASN A 57 1.47 -6.26 -1.40
C ASN A 57 2.58 -7.02 -2.13
N ALA A 58 3.70 -6.37 -2.45
CA ALA A 58 4.86 -7.00 -3.08
C ALA A 58 5.84 -7.60 -2.05
N MET A 59 5.67 -7.30 -0.76
CA MET A 59 6.46 -7.89 0.31
C MET A 59 6.11 -9.37 0.50
N THR A 60 7.11 -10.17 0.85
CA THR A 60 6.89 -11.52 1.35
C THR A 60 6.18 -11.51 2.71
N LEU A 61 5.60 -12.65 3.09
CA LEU A 61 4.93 -12.80 4.39
C LEU A 61 5.84 -12.45 5.59
N PRO A 62 7.11 -12.90 5.67
CA PRO A 62 8.01 -12.49 6.76
C PRO A 62 8.25 -10.97 6.81
N GLU A 63 8.42 -10.34 5.65
CA GLU A 63 8.71 -8.91 5.54
C GLU A 63 7.53 -8.05 6.00
N ILE A 64 6.33 -8.30 5.48
CA ILE A 64 5.14 -7.53 5.86
C ILE A 64 4.80 -7.73 7.35
N THR A 65 4.98 -8.95 7.85
CA THR A 65 4.80 -9.26 9.28
C THR A 65 5.75 -8.44 10.15
N ARG A 66 7.03 -8.39 9.78
CA ARG A 66 8.04 -7.58 10.48
C ARG A 66 7.71 -6.09 10.39
N TYR A 67 7.33 -5.60 9.21
CA TYR A 67 6.95 -4.21 8.98
C TYR A 67 5.79 -3.78 9.89
N LEU A 68 4.70 -4.54 9.92
CA LEU A 68 3.53 -4.24 10.74
C LEU A 68 3.83 -4.29 12.24
N ARG A 69 4.64 -5.26 12.69
CA ARG A 69 5.09 -5.33 14.10
C ARG A 69 5.92 -4.10 14.50
N HIS A 70 6.81 -3.65 13.63
CA HIS A 70 7.63 -2.46 13.87
C HIS A 70 6.76 -1.20 13.94
N LYS A 71 5.86 -1.02 12.97
CA LYS A 71 4.95 0.13 12.92
C LYS A 71 4.02 0.20 14.13
N ARG A 72 3.49 -0.94 14.58
CA ARG A 72 2.68 -1.00 15.82
C ARG A 72 3.48 -0.54 17.04
N ARG A 73 4.73 -0.98 17.18
CA ARG A 73 5.62 -0.55 18.29
C ARG A 73 5.92 0.95 18.24
N SER A 74 6.11 1.54 17.06
CA SER A 74 6.36 2.98 16.96
C SER A 74 5.11 3.79 17.35
N LEU A 75 3.91 3.35 16.95
CA LEU A 75 2.66 4.00 17.31
C LEU A 75 2.39 3.93 18.82
N THR A 76 2.60 2.78 19.46
CA THR A 76 2.44 2.64 20.92
C THR A 76 3.44 3.50 21.71
N ARG A 77 4.62 3.82 21.14
CA ARG A 77 5.62 4.69 21.80
C ARG A 77 5.36 6.18 21.60
N ALA A 78 4.54 6.54 20.63
CA ALA A 78 4.21 7.93 20.30
C ALA A 78 2.89 8.42 20.94
N ALA A 79 2.11 7.48 21.50
CA ALA A 79 0.91 7.74 22.30
C ALA A 79 1.26 7.74 23.80
#